data_AF-A0A7S1V6M7-F1
#
_entry.id   AF-A0A7S1V6M7-F1
#
_cell.length_a   1.000
_cell.length_b   1.000
_cell.length_c   1.000
_cell.angle_alpha   90.00
_cell.angle_beta   90.00
_cell.angle_gamma   90.00
#
_symmetry.space_group_name_H-M   'P 1'
#
loop_
_entity.id
_entity.type
_entity.pdbx_description
1 polymer ?
#
loop_
_entity_poly.entity_id
_entity_poly.type
_entity_poly.pdbx_seq_one_letter_code
_entity_poly.pdbx_strand_id
1 'polypeptide(L)'
;ASISHTPDIECTIQGNATERCAAATSTACTNFQSLINYMELIECQETSQRRTAVTVALAVLLAALLAGLGAAADSHFAPTLTLTADLMSLPPDVAGVTLLAYGNGAPDLSSATAAIAARAPNLALGALSGAGLFVLCVVLAAVIVVAPPVRTMPASVAEDGSARAI
;
A
#
# COMPACT_ATOMS: atom_id res chain seq x y z
N ALA A 1 -10.21 33.88 -6.64
CA ALA A 1 -9.12 32.87 -6.74
C ALA A 1 -7.87 33.52 -7.32
N SER A 2 -6.73 33.47 -6.63
CA SER A 2 -5.44 33.92 -7.15
C SER A 2 -4.64 32.72 -7.65
N ILE A 3 -4.46 32.62 -8.96
CA ILE A 3 -3.57 31.64 -9.58
C ILE A 3 -2.16 32.25 -9.51
N SER A 4 -1.31 31.71 -8.63
CA SER A 4 0.09 32.12 -8.56
C SER A 4 0.91 31.28 -9.53
N HIS A 5 1.54 31.95 -10.50
CA HIS A 5 2.43 31.33 -11.47
C HIS A 5 3.83 31.24 -10.86
N THR A 6 4.19 30.07 -10.33
CA THR A 6 5.59 29.71 -10.01
C THR A 6 6.03 28.53 -10.89
N PRO A 7 7.32 28.41 -11.25
CA PRO A 7 7.85 27.32 -12.07
C PRO A 7 7.95 25.99 -11.30
N ASP A 8 7.10 25.82 -10.30
CA ASP A 8 6.94 24.61 -9.50
C ASP A 8 5.49 24.15 -9.68
N ILE A 9 5.36 22.90 -10.11
CA ILE A 9 4.17 22.22 -10.62
C ILE A 9 3.20 21.91 -9.46
N GLU A 10 2.78 22.93 -8.71
CA GLU A 10 1.98 22.77 -7.50
C GLU A 10 0.52 23.19 -7.76
N CYS A 11 -0.37 22.22 -7.93
CA CYS A 11 -1.80 22.47 -8.04
C CYS A 11 -2.42 22.78 -6.67
N THR A 12 -2.53 24.06 -6.34
CA THR A 12 -3.21 24.53 -5.13
C THR A 12 -4.73 24.60 -5.34
N ILE A 13 -5.47 23.74 -4.64
CA ILE A 13 -6.95 23.71 -4.63
C ILE A 13 -7.47 24.49 -3.42
N GLN A 14 -7.72 25.79 -3.60
CA GLN A 14 -8.18 26.71 -2.54
C GLN A 14 -9.51 27.37 -2.93
N GLY A 15 -10.49 27.38 -2.02
CA GLY A 15 -11.79 28.03 -2.24
C GLY A 15 -12.99 27.20 -1.76
N ASN A 16 -14.20 27.63 -2.13
CA ASN A 16 -15.44 26.90 -1.86
C ASN A 16 -15.56 25.65 -2.76
N ALA A 17 -16.44 24.70 -2.43
CA ALA A 17 -16.56 23.40 -3.13
C ALA A 17 -16.65 23.51 -4.67
N THR A 18 -17.41 24.49 -5.17
CA THR A 18 -17.53 24.78 -6.60
C THR A 18 -16.23 25.31 -7.24
N GLU A 19 -15.49 26.16 -6.52
CA GLU A 19 -14.18 26.67 -6.97
C GLU A 19 -13.11 25.56 -6.95
N ARG A 20 -13.18 24.66 -5.97
CA ARG A 20 -12.27 23.51 -5.86
C ARG A 20 -12.45 22.53 -7.01
N CYS A 21 -13.70 22.24 -7.39
CA CYS A 21 -14.01 21.42 -8.55
C CYS A 21 -13.55 22.07 -9.88
N ALA A 22 -13.78 23.38 -10.04
CA ALA A 22 -13.31 24.12 -11.21
C ALA A 22 -11.78 24.12 -11.33
N ALA A 23 -11.07 24.25 -10.20
CA ALA A 23 -9.61 24.17 -10.16
C ALA A 23 -9.09 22.74 -10.43
N ALA A 24 -9.77 21.70 -9.91
CA ALA A 24 -9.39 20.30 -10.11
C ALA A 24 -9.51 19.84 -11.57
N THR A 25 -10.41 20.45 -12.34
CA THR A 25 -10.62 20.15 -13.78
C THR A 25 -9.71 20.98 -14.70
N SER A 26 -8.84 21.84 -14.14
CA SER A 26 -7.96 22.70 -14.93
C SER A 26 -6.80 21.92 -15.57
N THR A 27 -6.37 22.33 -16.77
CA THR A 27 -5.27 21.70 -17.52
C THR A 27 -3.94 21.66 -16.75
N ALA A 28 -3.76 22.54 -15.76
CA ALA A 28 -2.61 22.55 -14.87
C ALA A 28 -2.60 21.35 -13.90
N CYS A 29 -3.79 20.86 -13.50
CA CYS A 29 -3.93 19.75 -12.55
C CYS A 29 -4.18 18.40 -13.22
N THR A 30 -4.58 18.39 -14.49
CA THR A 30 -4.77 17.16 -15.26
C THR A 30 -3.55 16.76 -16.08
N ASN A 31 -2.46 17.55 -16.06
CA ASN A 31 -1.24 17.28 -16.84
C ASN A 31 -0.35 16.17 -16.26
N PHE A 32 -0.68 15.68 -15.06
CA PHE A 32 -0.02 14.51 -14.49
C PHE A 32 -0.52 13.26 -15.24
N GLN A 33 0.37 12.34 -15.60
CA GLN A 33 0.06 11.03 -16.22
C GLN A 33 -0.72 10.09 -15.26
N SER A 34 -1.85 10.54 -14.75
CA SER A 34 -2.73 9.75 -13.90
C SER A 34 -3.74 9.03 -14.78
N LEU A 35 -3.88 7.72 -14.62
CA LEU A 35 -4.85 6.91 -15.36
C LEU A 35 -6.30 7.36 -15.07
N ILE A 36 -6.54 7.92 -13.88
CA ILE A 36 -7.82 8.46 -13.42
C ILE A 36 -7.54 9.77 -12.66
N ASN A 37 -8.23 10.86 -13.01
CA ASN A 37 -8.17 12.13 -12.27
C ASN A 37 -8.95 12.01 -10.95
N TYR A 38 -8.28 11.50 -9.91
CA TYR A 38 -8.86 11.36 -8.58
C TYR A 38 -9.21 12.71 -7.94
N MET A 39 -8.53 13.80 -8.32
CA MET A 39 -8.83 15.16 -7.85
C MET A 39 -10.23 15.61 -8.28
N GLU A 40 -10.59 15.39 -9.53
CA GLU A 40 -11.94 15.67 -10.04
C GLU A 40 -12.96 14.74 -9.35
N LEU A 41 -12.61 13.46 -9.20
CA LEU A 41 -13.50 12.47 -8.60
C LEU A 41 -13.82 12.75 -7.13
N ILE A 42 -12.91 13.34 -6.36
CA ILE A 42 -13.07 13.65 -4.93
C ILE A 42 -13.71 15.02 -4.72
N GLU A 43 -13.25 16.05 -5.43
CA GLU A 43 -13.69 17.43 -5.20
C GLU A 43 -15.00 17.78 -5.93
N CYS A 44 -15.30 17.17 -7.10
CA CYS A 44 -16.52 17.46 -7.86
C CYS A 44 -17.76 16.64 -7.43
N GLN A 45 -17.79 16.20 -6.17
CA GLN A 45 -18.91 15.45 -5.60
C GLN A 45 -19.88 16.39 -4.87
N GLU A 46 -20.71 17.09 -5.64
CA GLU A 46 -21.68 18.08 -5.14
C GLU A 46 -22.86 17.45 -4.37
N THR A 47 -23.37 16.30 -4.80
CA THR A 47 -24.52 15.66 -4.15
C THR A 47 -24.12 14.59 -3.13
N SER A 48 -24.78 14.60 -1.97
CA SER A 48 -24.55 13.62 -0.89
C SER A 48 -24.68 12.17 -1.38
N GLN A 49 -25.67 11.90 -2.24
CA GLN A 49 -25.90 10.57 -2.83
C GLN A 49 -24.75 10.10 -3.74
N ARG A 50 -24.12 11.02 -4.49
CA ARG A 50 -22.99 10.70 -5.38
C ARG A 50 -21.73 10.41 -4.56
N ARG A 51 -21.48 11.19 -3.49
CA ARG A 51 -20.41 10.91 -2.52
C ARG A 51 -20.53 9.51 -1.94
N THR A 52 -21.71 9.15 -1.44
CA THR A 52 -21.94 7.81 -0.86
C THR A 52 -21.82 6.70 -1.90
N ALA A 53 -22.24 6.93 -3.14
CA ALA A 53 -22.11 5.94 -4.20
C ALA A 53 -20.64 5.68 -4.56
N VAL A 54 -19.82 6.72 -4.67
CA VAL A 54 -18.38 6.58 -4.98
C VAL A 54 -17.63 5.92 -3.83
N THR A 55 -17.90 6.29 -2.57
CA THR A 55 -17.24 5.64 -1.43
C THR A 55 -17.62 4.17 -1.30
N VAL A 56 -18.89 3.82 -1.51
CA VAL A 56 -19.33 2.42 -1.52
C VAL A 56 -18.73 1.67 -2.69
N ALA A 57 -18.72 2.24 -3.90
CA ALA A 57 -18.12 1.60 -5.07
C ALA A 57 -16.63 1.34 -4.87
N LEU A 58 -15.88 2.31 -4.31
CA LEU A 58 -14.47 2.14 -3.98
C LEU A 58 -14.25 1.07 -2.91
N ALA A 59 -15.09 1.03 -1.87
CA ALA A 59 -15.02 0.02 -0.81
C ALA A 59 -15.32 -1.39 -1.35
N VAL A 60 -16.31 -1.52 -2.24
CA VAL A 60 -16.65 -2.77 -2.91
C VAL A 60 -15.52 -3.21 -3.83
N LEU A 61 -14.93 -2.30 -4.60
CA LEU A 61 -13.78 -2.58 -5.44
C LEU A 61 -12.60 -3.06 -4.60
N LEU A 62 -12.30 -2.38 -3.49
CA LEU A 62 -11.23 -2.77 -2.56
C LEU A 62 -11.48 -4.17 -1.99
N ALA A 63 -12.71 -4.46 -1.55
CA ALA A 63 -13.08 -5.78 -1.03
C ALA A 63 -12.96 -6.88 -2.10
N ALA A 64 -13.39 -6.61 -3.34
CA ALA A 64 -13.26 -7.54 -4.46
C ALA A 64 -11.80 -7.81 -4.81
N LEU A 65 -10.95 -6.77 -4.81
CA LEU A 65 -9.51 -6.92 -5.03
C LEU A 65 -8.86 -7.74 -3.92
N LEU A 66 -9.19 -7.48 -2.65
CA LEU A 66 -8.69 -8.25 -1.50
C LEU A 66 -9.12 -9.71 -1.56
N ALA A 67 -10.37 -9.98 -1.90
CA ALA A 67 -10.88 -11.34 -2.07
C ALA A 67 -10.20 -12.05 -3.25
N GLY A 68 -9.99 -11.36 -4.38
CA GLY A 68 -9.26 -11.87 -5.53
C GLY A 68 -7.80 -12.18 -5.20
N LEU A 69 -7.14 -11.29 -4.45
CA LEU A 69 -5.77 -11.51 -3.97
C LEU A 69 -5.71 -12.71 -3.02
N GLY A 70 -6.68 -12.85 -2.11
CA GLY A 70 -6.74 -13.99 -1.18
C GLY A 70 -6.94 -15.32 -1.91
N ALA A 71 -7.85 -15.36 -2.89
CA ALA A 71 -8.08 -16.56 -3.70
C ALA A 71 -6.87 -16.91 -4.57
N ALA A 72 -6.20 -15.90 -5.16
CA ALA A 72 -4.96 -16.09 -5.90
C ALA A 72 -3.80 -16.53 -4.99
N ALA A 73 -3.75 -15.99 -3.77
CA ALA A 73 -2.73 -16.33 -2.78
C ALA A 73 -2.80 -17.82 -2.41
N ASP A 74 -4.01 -18.31 -2.14
CA ASP A 74 -4.26 -19.70 -1.75
C ASP A 74 -3.99 -20.68 -2.91
N SER A 75 -4.46 -20.35 -4.12
CA SER A 75 -4.40 -21.28 -5.25
C SER A 75 -3.07 -21.27 -6.03
N HIS A 76 -2.35 -20.15 -6.07
CA HIS A 76 -1.15 -20.01 -6.91
C HIS A 76 0.11 -19.70 -6.10
N PHE A 77 0.00 -18.90 -5.04
CA PHE A 77 1.17 -18.46 -4.28
C PHE A 77 1.66 -19.55 -3.32
N ALA A 78 0.76 -20.18 -2.56
CA ALA A 78 1.10 -21.28 -1.64
C ALA A 78 1.88 -22.44 -2.31
N PRO A 79 1.44 -23.03 -3.45
CA PRO A 79 2.20 -24.10 -4.09
C PRO A 79 3.53 -23.62 -4.71
N THR A 80 3.57 -22.40 -5.23
CA THR A 80 4.80 -21.81 -5.79
C THR A 80 5.87 -21.59 -4.70
N LEU A 81 5.45 -21.20 -3.50
CA LEU A 81 6.32 -21.06 -2.33
C LEU A 81 6.94 -22.39 -1.90
N THR A 82 6.17 -23.48 -1.94
CA THR A 82 6.69 -24.82 -1.60
C THR A 82 7.80 -25.24 -2.57
N LEU A 83 7.61 -25.01 -3.87
CA LEU A 83 8.62 -25.33 -4.89
C LEU A 83 9.87 -24.46 -4.79
N THR A 84 9.72 -23.16 -4.51
CA THR A 84 10.89 -22.27 -4.34
C THR A 84 11.64 -22.52 -3.04
N ALA A 85 10.95 -22.92 -1.97
CA ALA A 85 11.57 -23.34 -0.72
C ALA A 85 12.43 -24.60 -0.90
N ASP A 86 11.92 -25.58 -1.65
CA ASP A 86 12.64 -26.83 -1.96
C ASP A 86 13.90 -26.55 -2.81
N LEU A 87 13.78 -25.63 -3.78
CA LEU A 87 14.90 -25.23 -4.64
C LEU A 87 15.99 -24.44 -3.90
N MET A 88 15.61 -23.64 -2.90
CA MET A 88 16.55 -22.86 -2.07
C MET A 88 17.01 -23.61 -0.81
N SER A 89 16.57 -24.86 -0.58
CA SER A 89 16.81 -25.61 0.67
C SER A 89 16.44 -24.82 1.93
N LEU A 90 15.39 -23.99 1.85
CA LEU A 90 14.90 -23.18 2.97
C LEU A 90 13.64 -23.80 3.58
N PRO A 91 13.42 -23.65 4.91
CA PRO A 91 12.15 -24.02 5.51
C PRO A 91 11.00 -23.25 4.83
N PRO A 92 9.89 -23.92 4.46
CA PRO A 92 8.77 -23.31 3.74
C PRO A 92 8.15 -22.12 4.50
N ASP A 93 8.19 -22.16 5.84
CA ASP A 93 7.71 -21.07 6.68
C ASP A 93 8.54 -19.79 6.52
N VAL A 94 9.87 -19.91 6.41
CA VAL A 94 10.80 -18.79 6.25
C VAL A 94 10.73 -18.22 4.82
N ALA A 95 10.62 -19.10 3.83
CA ALA A 95 10.42 -18.70 2.43
C ALA A 95 9.09 -17.96 2.24
N GLY A 96 8.01 -18.48 2.86
CA GLY A 96 6.67 -17.90 2.82
C GLY A 96 6.62 -16.48 3.39
N VAL A 97 7.12 -16.27 4.60
CA VAL A 97 7.12 -14.91 5.20
C VAL A 97 7.97 -13.92 4.42
N THR A 98 9.09 -14.35 3.85
CA THR A 98 10.02 -13.46 3.12
C THR A 98 9.47 -13.07 1.74
N LEU A 99 8.99 -14.04 0.96
CA LEU A 99 8.45 -13.78 -0.38
C LEU A 99 7.11 -13.05 -0.32
N LEU A 100 6.29 -13.30 0.72
CA LEU A 100 5.08 -12.53 0.98
C LEU A 100 5.41 -11.06 1.34
N ALA A 101 6.40 -10.84 2.21
CA ALA A 101 6.85 -9.49 2.56
C ALA A 101 7.42 -8.76 1.33
N TYR A 102 8.22 -9.44 0.51
CA TYR A 102 8.77 -8.90 -0.72
C TYR A 102 7.69 -8.58 -1.76
N GLY A 103 6.73 -9.49 -1.97
CA GLY A 103 5.63 -9.31 -2.92
C GLY A 103 4.71 -8.15 -2.56
N ASN A 104 4.44 -7.94 -1.26
CA ASN A 104 3.66 -6.79 -0.81
C ASN A 104 4.45 -5.47 -0.93
N GLY A 105 5.76 -5.47 -0.67
CA GLY A 105 6.58 -4.25 -0.70
C GLY A 105 7.07 -3.81 -2.09
N ALA A 106 7.11 -4.72 -3.07
CA ALA A 106 7.54 -4.42 -4.44
C ALA A 106 6.72 -3.31 -5.13
N PRO A 107 5.37 -3.31 -5.12
CA PRO A 107 4.60 -2.23 -5.72
C PRO A 107 4.80 -0.89 -4.99
N ASP A 108 4.90 -0.88 -3.66
CA ASP A 108 5.21 0.33 -2.89
C ASP A 108 6.58 0.91 -3.26
N LEU A 109 7.59 0.06 -3.43
CA LEU A 109 8.91 0.49 -3.89
C LEU A 109 8.87 1.04 -5.32
N SER A 110 8.09 0.42 -6.22
CA SER A 110 7.92 0.93 -7.59
C SER A 110 7.20 2.28 -7.62
N SER A 111 6.21 2.48 -6.75
CA SER A 111 5.51 3.75 -6.60
C SER A 111 6.44 4.83 -6.02
N ALA A 112 7.22 4.49 -5.00
CA ALA A 112 8.19 5.39 -4.39
C ALA A 112 9.30 5.80 -5.37
N THR A 113 9.82 4.86 -6.16
CA THR A 113 10.84 5.17 -7.19
C THR A 113 10.27 6.06 -8.29
N ALA A 114 9.01 5.85 -8.72
CA ALA A 114 8.32 6.74 -9.64
C ALA A 114 8.13 8.16 -9.06
N ALA A 115 7.76 8.27 -7.78
CA ALA A 115 7.61 9.56 -7.10
C ALA A 115 8.94 10.30 -6.90
N ILE A 116 10.02 9.58 -6.60
CA ILE A 116 11.38 10.15 -6.53
C ILE A 116 11.83 10.62 -7.91
N ALA A 117 11.55 9.84 -8.97
CA ALA A 117 11.84 10.23 -10.36
C ALA A 117 11.07 11.50 -10.78
N ALA A 118 9.85 11.68 -10.26
CA ALA A 118 9.05 12.90 -10.42
C ALA A 118 9.49 14.08 -9.54
N ARG A 119 10.68 14.02 -8.91
CA ARG A 119 11.23 15.04 -7.98
C ARG A 119 10.34 15.34 -6.76
N ALA A 120 9.51 14.37 -6.35
CA ALA A 120 8.64 14.46 -5.19
C ALA A 120 9.02 13.45 -4.08
N PRO A 121 10.28 13.43 -3.58
CA PRO A 121 10.76 12.41 -2.65
C PRO A 121 10.08 12.49 -1.27
N ASN A 122 9.68 13.69 -0.83
CA ASN A 122 9.03 13.89 0.47
C ASN A 122 7.65 13.22 0.54
N LEU A 123 6.90 13.25 -0.56
CA LEU A 123 5.61 12.58 -0.70
C LEU A 123 5.78 11.05 -0.66
N ALA A 124 6.80 10.54 -1.36
CA ALA A 124 7.13 9.11 -1.37
C ALA A 124 7.53 8.59 0.03
N LEU A 125 8.41 9.31 0.72
CA LEU A 125 8.88 8.94 2.06
C LEU A 125 7.76 9.01 3.11
N GLY A 126 6.86 10.00 3.01
CA GLY A 126 5.68 10.10 3.88
C GLY A 126 4.72 8.93 3.71
N ALA A 127 4.45 8.52 2.46
CA ALA A 127 3.60 7.38 2.16
C ALA A 127 4.20 6.05 2.68
N LEU A 128 5.49 5.81 2.41
CA LEU A 128 6.21 4.61 2.86
C LEU A 128 6.27 4.51 4.38
N SER A 129 6.66 5.60 5.05
CA SER A 129 6.75 5.63 6.52
C SER A 129 5.38 5.47 7.17
N GLY A 130 4.34 6.13 6.64
CA GLY A 130 2.96 5.99 7.13
C GLY A 130 2.42 4.57 6.98
N ALA A 131 2.63 3.93 5.83
CA ALA A 131 2.22 2.55 5.59
C ALA A 131 2.92 1.57 6.55
N GLY A 132 4.24 1.70 6.72
CA GLY A 132 5.01 0.88 7.65
C GLY A 132 4.56 1.04 9.11
N LEU A 133 4.37 2.28 9.56
CA LEU A 133 3.86 2.59 10.90
C LEU A 133 2.45 2.04 11.13
N PHE A 134 1.57 2.12 10.13
CA PHE A 134 0.22 1.55 10.23
C PHE A 134 0.25 0.03 10.42
N VAL A 135 1.06 -0.68 9.63
CA VAL A 135 1.18 -2.15 9.75
C VAL A 135 1.79 -2.54 11.09
N LEU A 136 2.86 -1.86 11.51
CA LEU A 136 3.54 -2.16 12.78
C LEU A 136 2.70 -1.81 14.01
N CYS A 137 1.90 -0.74 13.97
CA CYS A 137 1.11 -0.33 15.14
C CYS A 137 -0.27 -0.96 15.18
N VAL A 138 -0.97 -1.05 14.04
CA VAL A 138 -2.38 -1.48 14.00
C VAL A 138 -2.51 -2.96 13.70
N VAL A 139 -1.86 -3.44 12.63
CA VAL A 139 -1.98 -4.84 12.21
C VAL A 139 -1.27 -5.76 13.20
N LEU A 140 -0.03 -5.44 13.58
CA LEU A 140 0.71 -6.24 14.56
C LEU A 140 0.00 -6.27 15.92
N ALA A 141 -0.51 -5.13 16.39
CA ALA A 141 -1.28 -5.08 17.64
C ALA A 141 -2.56 -5.92 17.57
N ALA A 142 -3.31 -5.82 16.46
CA ALA A 142 -4.50 -6.64 16.25
C ALA A 142 -4.18 -8.14 16.24
N VAL A 143 -3.08 -8.54 15.58
CA VAL A 143 -2.61 -9.93 15.57
C VAL A 143 -2.25 -10.39 16.98
N ILE A 144 -1.53 -9.59 17.76
CA ILE A 144 -1.17 -9.94 19.15
C ILE A 144 -2.42 -10.13 20.03
N VAL A 145 -3.45 -9.30 19.82
CA VAL A 145 -4.70 -9.36 20.62
C VAL A 145 -5.59 -10.53 20.21
N VAL A 146 -5.67 -10.84 18.91
CA VAL A 146 -6.57 -11.87 18.37
C VAL A 146 -5.93 -13.26 18.33
N ALA A 147 -4.61 -13.34 18.17
CA ALA A 147 -3.92 -14.62 18.08
C ALA A 147 -3.87 -15.32 19.44
N PRO A 148 -4.10 -16.64 19.50
CA PRO A 148 -3.84 -17.43 20.69
C PRO A 148 -2.36 -17.30 21.08
N PRO A 149 -2.00 -17.52 22.36
CA PRO A 149 -0.62 -17.37 22.83
C PRO A 149 0.32 -18.19 21.96
N VAL A 150 1.18 -17.49 21.22
CA VAL A 150 2.25 -18.10 20.43
C VAL A 150 3.10 -18.88 21.41
N ARG A 151 3.15 -20.21 21.25
CA ARG A 151 4.14 -21.04 21.92
C ARG A 151 5.49 -20.62 21.35
N THR A 152 6.14 -19.67 22.02
CA THR A 152 7.55 -19.39 21.78
C THR A 152 8.29 -20.72 21.91
N MET A 153 9.04 -21.10 20.88
CA MET A 153 10.09 -22.10 21.03
C MET A 153 10.90 -21.68 22.27
N PRO A 154 11.13 -22.58 23.25
CA PRO A 154 11.93 -22.22 24.40
C PRO A 154 13.30 -21.75 23.92
N ALA A 155 13.82 -20.69 24.53
CA ALA A 155 15.11 -20.06 24.20
C ALA A 155 16.30 -21.05 24.19
N SER A 156 16.12 -22.28 24.71
CA SER A 156 17.09 -23.36 24.74
C SER A 156 17.48 -23.94 23.37
N VAL A 157 16.76 -23.66 22.27
CA VAL A 157 17.15 -24.16 20.92
C VAL A 157 17.96 -23.13 20.12
N ALA A 158 17.97 -21.86 20.52
CA ALA A 158 18.77 -20.83 19.84
C ALA A 158 20.27 -20.96 20.13
N GLU A 159 20.67 -21.51 21.28
CA GLU A 159 22.09 -21.74 21.62
C GLU A 159 22.66 -23.03 21.00
N ASP A 160 21.85 -24.04 20.67
CA ASP A 160 22.34 -25.33 20.16
C ASP A 160 22.72 -25.31 18.66
N GLY A 161 22.27 -24.29 17.92
CA GLY A 161 22.59 -24.11 16.50
C GLY A 161 24.02 -23.65 16.21
N SER A 162 24.73 -23.07 17.19
CA SER A 162 26.11 -22.61 17.03
C SER A 162 27.16 -23.66 17.39
N ALA A 163 26.79 -24.76 18.04
CA ALA A 163 27.72 -25.79 18.51
C ALA A 163 27.95 -26.94 17.50
N ARG A 164 27.23 -26.94 16.36
CA ARG A 164 27.27 -28.02 15.36
C ARG A 164 27.85 -27.62 14.00
N ALA A 165 28.52 -26.48 13.94
CA ALA A 165 29.24 -25.99 12.77
C ALA A 165 30.76 -25.97 13.02
N ILE A 166 31.33 -27.10 13.46
CA ILE A 166 32.76 -27.42 13.34
C ILE A 166 32.88 -28.91 13.00
#